data_AF-A0A1D1YUE9-F1
#
_entry.id   AF-A0A1D1YUE9-F1
#
_cell.length_a   1.000
_cell.length_b   1.000
_cell.length_c   1.000
_cell.angle_alpha   90.00
_cell.angle_beta   90.00
_cell.angle_gamma   90.00
#
_symmetry.space_group_name_H-M   'P 1'
#
loop_
_entity.id
_entity.type
_entity.pdbx_description
1 polymer ?
#
loop_
_entity_poly.entity_id
_entity_poly.type
_entity_poly.pdbx_seq_one_letter_code
_entity_poly.pdbx_strand_id
1 'polypeptide(L)'
;MDYSSEESSEVSDSDIDDYESNSYLELKSGKQVVRKPSGTYRCPFCIRKKKQDYHYRDILRHAYSLGASNQNVKVKANHRAFAKYLTTDMADGADQLSQPVVANPELPPKPKEDDQFVWPWMGILVNVPTEIKDGRCFGRSGMALKQQLSEYNPLKINPLWNFKGHTGSAIVDFNKDWSGFKDAMTFEKHFVKEHFGRNNWYEKKPHKYGIHGWLARAEDYNLGGPIGKYLRNNGDLKTVANHVKEESEKNQKLVADLTNRVQVANMHLREMECRYNESTFSLNQMMEQRDRLHHAYNEEMRKMQNFARDQSHHILKENEDLRVQLESKKKELDSQCKVVRKLRNLLMRRKRMQRKTMRFHWQYWNQKRQMKTVCGRLKNRKRHP
;
A
#
# COMPACT_ATOMS: atom_id res chain seq x y z
N MET A 1 26.66 21.15 36.35
CA MET A 1 26.73 22.36 35.53
C MET A 1 27.71 22.05 34.42
N ASP A 2 27.21 21.75 33.23
CA ASP A 2 27.74 22.24 31.96
C ASP A 2 26.74 21.84 30.88
N TYR A 3 25.99 22.87 30.50
CA TYR A 3 24.88 22.89 29.58
C TYR A 3 25.43 23.49 28.29
N SER A 4 25.57 22.70 27.24
CA SER A 4 25.91 23.21 25.91
C SER A 4 24.72 22.98 24.99
N SER A 5 23.83 23.96 24.99
CA SER A 5 22.80 24.17 23.97
C SER A 5 23.46 24.40 22.63
N GLU A 6 23.31 23.45 21.71
CA GLU A 6 23.34 23.75 20.29
C GLU A 6 21.88 23.82 19.81
N GLU A 7 21.50 25.05 19.53
CA GLU A 7 20.25 25.54 18.98
C GLU A 7 19.89 24.78 17.70
N SER A 8 18.97 23.82 17.80
CA SER A 8 18.41 23.13 16.64
C SER A 8 17.37 24.03 15.99
N SER A 9 17.80 24.85 15.04
CA SER A 9 16.90 25.61 14.18
C SER A 9 15.95 24.64 13.47
N GLU A 10 14.64 24.79 13.72
CA GLU A 10 13.58 24.07 13.00
C GLU A 10 13.60 24.52 11.53
N VAL A 11 14.32 23.77 10.69
CA VAL A 11 14.33 23.92 9.22
C VAL A 11 13.05 23.33 8.67
N SER A 12 12.22 24.18 8.06
CA SER A 12 10.91 23.84 7.51
C SER A 12 11.05 23.09 6.19
N ASP A 13 10.09 22.23 5.84
CA ASP A 13 10.07 21.46 4.58
C ASP A 13 10.11 22.35 3.31
N SER A 14 9.85 23.65 3.43
CA SER A 14 10.01 24.65 2.37
C SER A 14 11.46 24.93 1.98
N ASP A 15 12.43 24.67 2.85
CA ASP A 15 13.84 25.00 2.59
C ASP A 15 14.51 23.93 1.69
N ILE A 16 13.93 22.73 1.62
CA ILE A 16 14.48 21.59 0.87
C ILE A 16 14.53 21.88 -0.63
N ASP A 17 13.48 22.49 -1.16
CA ASP A 17 13.36 22.80 -2.59
C ASP A 17 14.32 23.92 -3.01
N ASP A 18 14.58 24.88 -2.11
CA ASP A 18 15.57 25.93 -2.32
C ASP A 18 17.01 25.37 -2.29
N TYR A 19 17.32 24.48 -1.33
CA TYR A 19 18.61 23.79 -1.29
C TYR A 19 18.82 22.86 -2.50
N GLU A 20 17.77 22.18 -2.97
CA GLU A 20 17.82 21.33 -4.16
C GLU A 20 18.08 22.17 -5.42
N SER A 21 17.37 23.28 -5.57
CA SER A 21 17.50 24.19 -6.71
C SER A 21 18.90 24.80 -6.79
N ASN A 22 19.44 25.26 -5.65
CA ASN A 22 20.80 25.82 -5.60
C ASN A 22 21.87 24.77 -5.94
N SER A 23 21.75 23.58 -5.36
CA SER A 23 22.67 22.46 -5.62
C SER A 23 22.64 22.01 -7.08
N TYR A 24 21.46 22.04 -7.71
CA TYR A 24 21.30 21.73 -9.13
C TYR A 24 21.99 22.77 -10.03
N LEU A 25 21.89 24.07 -9.70
CA LEU A 25 22.59 25.14 -10.42
C LEU A 25 24.11 25.02 -10.29
N GLU A 26 24.61 24.63 -9.11
CA GLU A 26 26.04 24.39 -8.91
C GLU A 26 26.57 23.25 -9.78
N LEU A 27 25.83 22.13 -9.89
CA LEU A 27 26.18 21.02 -10.78
C LEU A 27 26.19 21.45 -12.25
N LYS A 28 25.22 22.27 -12.66
CA LYS A 28 25.13 22.81 -14.03
C LYS A 28 26.24 23.80 -14.37
N SER A 29 26.74 24.53 -13.36
CA SER A 29 27.86 25.47 -13.53
C SER A 29 29.22 24.80 -13.81
N GLY A 30 29.30 23.47 -13.76
CA GLY A 30 30.52 22.71 -14.04
C GLY A 30 31.58 22.79 -12.95
N LYS A 31 31.28 23.42 -11.80
CA LYS A 31 32.19 23.56 -10.66
C LYS A 31 32.58 22.24 -10.00
N GLN A 32 31.84 21.16 -10.25
CA GLN A 32 32.10 19.84 -9.69
C GLN A 32 32.22 18.78 -10.79
N VAL A 33 33.32 18.03 -10.81
CA VAL A 33 33.57 16.98 -11.81
C VAL A 33 32.75 15.72 -11.48
N VAL A 34 31.65 15.52 -12.20
CA VAL A 34 30.72 14.39 -12.03
C VAL A 34 31.12 13.15 -12.86
N ARG A 35 31.67 13.38 -14.05
CA ARG A 35 32.14 12.34 -14.99
C ARG A 35 33.66 12.39 -15.11
N LYS A 36 34.32 11.25 -14.91
CA LYS A 36 35.77 11.10 -15.15
C LYS A 36 36.05 10.83 -16.63
N PRO A 37 37.27 11.14 -17.12
CA PRO A 37 37.70 10.77 -18.47
C PRO A 37 37.61 9.27 -18.76
N SER A 38 37.69 8.42 -17.73
CA SER A 38 37.52 6.95 -17.80
C SER A 38 36.09 6.48 -18.11
N GLY A 39 35.11 7.39 -18.19
CA GLY A 39 33.69 7.04 -18.39
C GLY A 39 32.97 6.60 -17.10
N THR A 40 33.63 6.66 -15.95
CA THR A 40 33.04 6.39 -14.63
C THR A 40 32.53 7.69 -13.98
N TYR A 41 31.54 7.55 -13.10
CA TYR A 41 30.86 8.66 -12.43
C TYR A 41 31.16 8.66 -10.93
N ARG A 42 31.17 9.85 -10.34
CA ARG A 42 31.36 10.05 -8.89
C ARG A 42 30.29 10.98 -8.34
N CYS A 43 29.75 10.64 -7.17
CA CYS A 43 28.87 11.53 -6.43
C CYS A 43 29.73 12.60 -5.74
N PRO A 44 29.54 13.89 -6.05
CA PRO A 44 30.35 14.94 -5.46
C PRO A 44 29.99 15.22 -3.99
N PHE A 45 28.80 14.80 -3.55
CA PHE A 45 28.30 14.98 -2.20
C PHE A 45 28.69 13.84 -1.24
N CYS A 46 29.30 12.76 -1.75
CA CYS A 46 29.71 11.58 -0.97
C CYS A 46 31.23 11.42 -0.94
N ILE A 47 31.91 12.20 -0.08
CA ILE A 47 33.38 12.28 -0.06
C ILE A 47 34.06 11.08 0.66
N ARG A 48 33.32 10.24 1.43
CA ARG A 48 33.94 9.29 2.40
C ARG A 48 33.55 7.80 2.34
N LYS A 49 33.04 7.23 1.24
CA LYS A 49 32.74 5.77 1.17
C LYS A 49 33.45 5.04 0.01
N LYS A 50 33.89 3.80 0.32
CA LYS A 50 34.87 2.92 -0.36
C LYS A 50 34.61 2.53 -1.84
N LYS A 51 33.62 3.10 -2.55
CA LYS A 51 33.44 2.92 -4.01
C LYS A 51 33.33 4.31 -4.63
N GLN A 52 34.41 4.78 -5.26
CA GLN A 52 34.48 6.14 -5.82
C GLN A 52 34.12 6.20 -7.32
N ASP A 53 33.99 5.05 -7.96
CA ASP A 53 33.73 4.93 -9.39
C ASP A 53 32.47 4.09 -9.61
N TYR A 54 31.46 4.71 -10.22
CA TYR A 54 30.17 4.10 -10.52
C TYR A 54 29.94 4.10 -12.03
N HIS A 55 29.26 3.07 -12.54
CA HIS A 55 28.62 3.15 -13.86
C HIS A 55 27.37 4.03 -13.79
N TYR A 56 26.91 4.57 -14.91
CA TYR A 56 25.78 5.51 -14.98
C TYR A 56 24.52 4.99 -14.24
N ARG A 57 24.18 3.72 -14.43
CA ARG A 57 23.02 3.10 -13.76
C ARG A 57 23.20 2.98 -12.24
N ASP A 58 24.43 2.79 -11.76
CA ASP A 58 24.72 2.62 -10.35
C ASP A 58 24.80 3.96 -9.61
N ILE A 59 25.35 4.99 -10.26
CA ILE A 59 25.41 6.35 -9.69
C ILE A 59 24.01 6.96 -9.57
N LEU A 60 23.16 6.72 -10.58
CA LEU A 60 21.79 7.20 -10.57
C LEU A 60 20.99 6.53 -9.44
N ARG A 61 21.14 5.22 -9.26
CA ARG A 61 20.53 4.49 -8.15
C ARG A 61 21.03 4.99 -6.79
N HIS A 62 22.32 5.28 -6.67
CA HIS A 62 22.91 5.87 -5.48
C HIS A 62 22.28 7.23 -5.15
N ALA A 63 22.13 8.11 -6.14
CA ALA A 63 21.54 9.43 -5.99
C ALA A 63 20.08 9.33 -5.51
N TYR A 64 19.25 8.47 -6.13
CA TYR A 64 17.88 8.24 -5.67
C TYR A 64 17.80 7.67 -4.27
N SER A 65 18.65 6.70 -3.94
CA SER A 65 18.62 6.02 -2.64
C SER A 65 18.94 6.99 -1.49
N LEU A 66 19.82 7.97 -1.71
CA LEU A 66 20.16 8.98 -0.72
C LEU A 66 19.22 10.21 -0.75
N GLY A 67 18.65 10.54 -1.91
CA GLY A 67 17.61 11.57 -2.03
C GLY A 67 16.25 11.18 -1.44
N ALA A 68 16.04 9.89 -1.20
CA ALA A 68 14.86 9.33 -0.53
C ALA A 68 15.13 8.94 0.95
N SER A 69 16.34 9.15 1.46
CA SER A 69 16.71 8.77 2.83
C SER A 69 16.25 9.80 3.88
N ASN A 70 15.99 9.35 5.11
CA ASN A 70 15.71 10.21 6.28
C ASN A 70 16.99 10.83 6.89
N GLN A 71 18.03 11.02 6.08
CA GLN A 71 19.26 11.68 6.49
C GLN A 71 19.08 13.21 6.52
N ASN A 72 20.09 13.93 7.00
CA ASN A 72 20.12 15.40 7.06
C ASN A 72 19.52 16.04 5.79
N VAL A 73 18.64 17.03 5.98
CA VAL A 73 17.90 17.75 4.94
C VAL A 73 18.80 18.21 3.78
N LYS A 74 19.99 18.72 4.08
CA LYS A 74 20.97 19.16 3.08
C LYS A 74 21.52 18.00 2.26
N VAL A 75 21.78 16.86 2.89
CA VAL A 75 22.22 15.64 2.18
C VAL A 75 21.13 15.15 1.25
N LYS A 76 19.87 15.16 1.70
CA LYS A 76 18.70 14.76 0.91
C LYS A 76 18.52 15.66 -0.32
N ALA A 77 18.50 16.98 -0.12
CA ALA A 77 18.38 17.97 -1.20
C ALA A 77 19.50 17.85 -2.25
N ASN A 78 20.76 17.72 -1.80
CA ASN A 78 21.91 17.56 -2.70
C ASN A 78 21.80 16.30 -3.59
N HIS A 79 21.35 15.18 -3.02
CA HIS A 79 21.23 13.92 -3.78
C HIS A 79 19.99 13.90 -4.69
N ARG A 80 18.92 14.62 -4.35
CA ARG A 80 17.80 14.87 -5.27
C ARG A 80 18.22 15.72 -6.46
N ALA A 81 18.92 16.84 -6.19
CA ALA A 81 19.49 17.69 -7.22
C ALA A 81 20.42 16.92 -8.16
N PHE A 82 21.25 16.04 -7.60
CA PHE A 82 22.16 15.20 -8.35
C PHE A 82 21.46 14.17 -9.25
N ALA A 83 20.41 13.51 -8.73
CA ALA A 83 19.61 12.58 -9.51
C ALA A 83 18.94 13.30 -10.69
N LYS A 84 18.37 14.49 -10.42
CA LYS A 84 17.76 15.36 -11.45
C LYS A 84 18.79 15.68 -12.54
N TYR A 85 19.95 16.21 -12.18
CA TYR A 85 21.03 16.54 -13.12
C TYR A 85 21.49 15.36 -13.98
N LEU A 86 21.66 14.17 -13.38
CA LEU A 86 22.00 12.96 -14.14
C LEU A 86 20.93 12.62 -15.18
N THR A 87 19.65 12.70 -14.81
CA THR A 87 18.54 12.39 -15.72
C THR A 87 18.27 13.46 -16.77
N THR A 88 18.46 14.74 -16.47
CA THR A 88 18.07 15.85 -17.36
C THR A 88 19.19 16.32 -18.26
N ASP A 89 20.41 16.43 -17.73
CA ASP A 89 21.52 17.09 -18.42
C ASP A 89 22.62 16.10 -18.88
N MET A 90 22.61 14.86 -18.39
CA MET A 90 23.61 13.83 -18.73
C MET A 90 23.06 12.62 -19.50
N ALA A 91 21.74 12.54 -19.73
CA ALA A 91 21.10 11.41 -20.40
C ALA A 91 21.51 11.26 -21.88
N ASP A 92 21.82 12.36 -22.57
CA ASP A 92 22.19 12.37 -24.00
C ASP A 92 23.61 11.85 -24.29
N GLY A 93 24.44 11.65 -23.26
CA GLY A 93 25.82 11.16 -23.41
C GLY A 93 26.00 9.65 -23.26
N ALA A 94 24.94 8.91 -22.92
CA ALA A 94 25.00 7.49 -22.57
C ALA A 94 24.88 6.54 -23.77
N ASP A 95 24.34 7.01 -24.91
CA ASP A 95 24.11 6.19 -26.11
C ASP A 95 25.33 6.10 -27.05
N GLN A 96 26.44 6.77 -26.74
CA GLN A 96 27.62 6.81 -27.63
C GLN A 96 28.88 6.12 -27.10
N LEU A 97 28.87 5.46 -25.93
CA LEU A 97 30.08 4.80 -25.43
C LEU A 97 29.82 3.35 -24.99
N SER A 98 29.79 2.45 -25.98
CA SER A 98 30.06 1.02 -25.80
C SER A 98 30.72 0.45 -27.06
N GLN A 99 31.92 0.94 -27.36
CA GLN A 99 32.86 0.19 -28.19
C GLN A 99 34.26 0.27 -27.55
N PRO A 100 34.81 -0.86 -27.07
CA PRO A 100 36.24 -0.94 -26.83
C PRO A 100 36.95 -1.06 -28.18
N VAL A 101 37.83 -0.10 -28.46
CA VAL A 101 38.81 -0.18 -29.54
C VAL A 101 39.76 -1.33 -29.21
N VAL A 102 39.63 -2.44 -29.94
CA VAL A 102 40.64 -3.50 -29.99
C VAL A 102 41.27 -3.44 -31.37
N ALA A 103 42.60 -3.33 -31.37
CA ALA A 103 43.44 -3.27 -32.56
C ALA A 103 43.20 -4.48 -33.49
N ASN A 104 43.22 -4.21 -34.80
CA ASN A 104 43.16 -5.18 -35.90
C ASN A 104 44.10 -6.38 -35.68
N PRO A 105 43.59 -7.58 -35.99
CA PRO A 105 44.20 -8.39 -37.04
C PRO A 105 43.17 -8.76 -38.12
N GLU A 106 43.57 -8.56 -39.37
CA GLU A 106 42.93 -8.96 -40.65
C GLU A 106 41.44 -9.37 -40.62
N LEU A 107 40.62 -8.45 -41.14
CA LEU A 107 39.24 -8.67 -41.56
C LEU A 107 39.13 -9.90 -42.49
N PRO A 108 38.27 -10.89 -42.17
CA PRO A 108 37.68 -11.76 -43.19
C PRO A 108 36.88 -10.90 -44.19
N PRO A 109 36.69 -11.36 -45.44
CA PRO A 109 35.98 -10.60 -46.45
C PRO A 109 34.60 -10.17 -45.95
N LYS A 110 34.24 -8.89 -46.20
CA LYS A 110 32.97 -8.29 -45.83
C LYS A 110 31.80 -9.24 -46.16
N PRO A 111 30.84 -9.45 -45.24
CA PRO A 111 29.65 -10.24 -45.54
C PRO A 111 28.91 -9.56 -46.70
N LYS A 112 28.50 -10.36 -47.69
CA LYS A 112 27.64 -9.89 -48.77
C LYS A 112 26.39 -9.30 -48.12
N GLU A 113 26.09 -8.05 -48.44
CA GLU A 113 24.84 -7.43 -48.04
C GLU A 113 23.69 -8.30 -48.60
N ASP A 114 22.88 -8.82 -47.68
CA ASP A 114 21.72 -9.72 -47.82
C ASP A 114 21.94 -11.22 -48.10
N ASP A 115 22.64 -11.90 -47.18
CA ASP A 115 22.41 -13.34 -46.93
C ASP A 115 20.96 -13.56 -46.45
N GLN A 116 20.07 -13.90 -47.38
CA GLN A 116 18.70 -14.31 -47.09
C GLN A 116 18.63 -15.79 -46.76
N PHE A 117 18.05 -16.10 -45.60
CA PHE A 117 17.84 -17.45 -45.11
C PHE A 117 16.37 -17.83 -45.25
N VAL A 118 16.08 -19.12 -45.37
CA VAL A 118 14.70 -19.58 -45.27
C VAL A 118 14.30 -19.63 -43.80
N TRP A 119 13.18 -18.98 -43.45
CA TRP A 119 12.54 -19.02 -42.13
C TRP A 119 11.23 -19.83 -42.22
N PRO A 120 10.95 -20.79 -41.31
CA PRO A 120 11.80 -21.25 -40.22
C PRO A 120 13.15 -21.80 -40.70
N TRP A 121 14.16 -21.76 -39.83
CA TRP A 121 15.53 -22.14 -40.20
C TRP A 121 15.56 -23.61 -40.66
N MET A 122 15.95 -23.83 -41.92
CA MET A 122 15.96 -25.15 -42.55
C MET A 122 17.33 -25.49 -43.11
N GLY A 123 17.89 -26.62 -42.70
CA GLY A 123 19.08 -27.23 -43.30
C GLY A 123 18.72 -28.13 -44.48
N ILE A 124 19.63 -28.29 -45.42
CA ILE A 124 19.51 -29.18 -46.57
C ILE A 124 20.55 -30.28 -46.40
N LEU A 125 20.12 -31.53 -46.60
CA LEU A 125 20.98 -32.69 -46.72
C LEU A 125 20.83 -33.29 -48.12
N VAL A 126 21.95 -33.54 -48.78
CA VAL A 126 21.99 -34.24 -50.08
C VAL A 126 22.96 -35.41 -50.04
N ASN A 127 22.87 -36.30 -51.02
CA ASN A 127 23.61 -37.56 -51.05
C ASN A 127 23.29 -38.48 -49.85
N VAL A 128 22.04 -38.44 -49.37
CA VAL A 128 21.55 -39.36 -48.36
C VAL A 128 21.50 -40.77 -48.95
N PRO A 129 22.11 -41.79 -48.31
CA PRO A 129 22.15 -43.14 -48.84
C PRO A 129 20.76 -43.71 -49.18
N THR A 130 20.63 -44.25 -50.39
CA THR A 130 19.41 -44.89 -50.90
C THR A 130 19.69 -46.26 -51.51
N GLU A 131 18.81 -47.22 -51.29
CA GLU A 131 18.79 -48.55 -51.92
C GLU A 131 17.69 -48.59 -52.99
N ILE A 132 17.97 -49.19 -54.15
CA ILE A 132 16.95 -49.41 -55.18
C ILE A 132 16.44 -50.85 -55.05
N LYS A 133 15.14 -51.01 -54.80
CA LYS A 133 14.44 -52.30 -54.79
C LYS A 133 13.20 -52.19 -55.68
N ASP A 134 13.04 -53.14 -56.61
CA ASP A 134 11.90 -53.20 -57.56
C ASP A 134 11.62 -51.89 -58.31
N GLY A 135 12.68 -51.19 -58.73
CA GLY A 135 12.57 -49.93 -59.47
C GLY A 135 12.18 -48.70 -58.63
N ARG A 136 12.04 -48.85 -57.30
CA ARG A 136 11.81 -47.76 -56.35
C ARG A 136 13.02 -47.52 -55.44
N CYS A 137 13.34 -46.25 -55.20
CA CYS A 137 14.37 -45.84 -54.25
C CYS A 137 13.82 -45.81 -52.81
N PHE A 138 14.48 -46.52 -51.91
CA PHE A 138 14.26 -46.49 -50.47
C PHE A 138 15.46 -45.79 -49.80
N GLY A 139 15.21 -44.91 -48.84
CA GLY A 139 16.26 -44.21 -48.10
C GLY A 139 16.09 -44.38 -46.60
N ARG A 140 17.08 -43.90 -45.83
CA ARG A 140 16.98 -43.86 -44.37
C ARG A 140 15.78 -43.02 -43.94
N SER A 141 15.09 -43.45 -42.89
CA SER A 141 13.96 -42.67 -42.35
C SER A 141 14.44 -41.35 -41.76
N GLY A 142 13.56 -40.34 -41.74
CA GLY A 142 13.85 -39.06 -41.10
C GLY A 142 14.23 -39.20 -39.63
N MET A 143 13.65 -40.17 -38.92
CA MET A 143 13.98 -40.47 -37.53
C MET A 143 15.40 -41.01 -37.37
N ALA A 144 15.85 -41.90 -38.26
CA ALA A 144 17.21 -42.42 -38.24
C ALA A 144 18.24 -41.30 -38.51
N LEU A 145 17.95 -40.41 -39.47
CA LEU A 145 18.80 -39.25 -39.74
C LEU A 145 18.82 -38.28 -38.54
N LYS A 146 17.67 -38.06 -37.89
CA LYS A 146 17.55 -37.20 -36.71
C LYS A 146 18.41 -37.73 -35.56
N GLN A 147 18.43 -39.04 -35.34
CA GLN A 147 19.27 -39.66 -34.32
C GLN A 147 20.77 -39.50 -34.63
N GLN A 148 21.17 -39.69 -35.89
CA GLN A 148 22.55 -39.51 -36.33
C GLN A 148 23.03 -38.06 -36.16
N LEU A 149 22.16 -37.08 -36.40
CA LEU A 149 22.47 -35.66 -36.35
C LEU A 149 21.99 -35.00 -35.05
N SER A 150 21.85 -35.78 -33.97
CA SER A 150 21.28 -35.31 -32.71
C SER A 150 22.09 -34.21 -32.03
N GLU A 151 23.41 -34.15 -32.28
CA GLU A 151 24.29 -33.09 -31.75
C GLU A 151 23.93 -31.68 -32.24
N TYR A 152 23.18 -31.57 -33.35
CA TYR A 152 22.73 -30.29 -33.92
C TYR A 152 21.31 -29.91 -33.51
N ASN A 153 20.70 -30.64 -32.56
CA ASN A 153 19.34 -30.41 -32.09
C ASN A 153 18.27 -30.24 -33.20
N PRO A 154 18.24 -31.07 -34.26
CA PRO A 154 17.22 -30.97 -35.29
C PRO A 154 15.82 -31.20 -34.71
N LEU A 155 14.88 -30.30 -34.99
CA LEU A 155 13.48 -30.46 -34.58
C LEU A 155 12.85 -31.63 -35.34
N LYS A 156 13.08 -31.70 -36.65
CA LYS A 156 12.59 -32.75 -37.54
C LYS A 156 13.49 -32.88 -38.75
N ILE A 157 13.59 -34.09 -39.32
CA ILE A 157 14.20 -34.31 -40.63
C ILE A 157 13.14 -34.89 -41.56
N ASN A 158 12.93 -34.24 -42.70
CA ASN A 158 11.93 -34.55 -43.71
C ASN A 158 12.64 -35.05 -44.97
N PRO A 159 12.76 -36.38 -45.16
CA PRO A 159 13.25 -36.93 -46.42
C PRO A 159 12.32 -36.54 -47.56
N LEU A 160 12.88 -36.17 -48.71
CA LEU A 160 12.12 -35.72 -49.87
C LEU A 160 11.84 -36.90 -50.81
N TRP A 161 10.61 -37.00 -51.28
CA TRP A 161 10.10 -38.11 -52.08
C TRP A 161 9.60 -37.64 -53.44
N ASN A 162 9.72 -38.48 -54.46
CA ASN A 162 9.09 -38.34 -55.76
C ASN A 162 8.39 -39.65 -56.17
N PHE A 163 7.82 -39.70 -57.38
CA PHE A 163 7.14 -40.89 -57.89
C PHE A 163 8.03 -42.13 -58.00
N LYS A 164 9.36 -41.97 -58.05
CA LYS A 164 10.36 -43.05 -58.05
C LYS A 164 10.85 -43.44 -56.64
N GLY A 165 10.35 -42.77 -55.59
CA GLY A 165 10.72 -43.02 -54.20
C GLY A 165 11.59 -41.91 -53.61
N HIS A 166 12.50 -42.28 -52.71
CA HIS A 166 13.36 -41.35 -51.97
C HIS A 166 14.34 -40.64 -52.93
N THR A 167 14.42 -39.30 -52.85
CA THR A 167 15.20 -38.47 -53.79
C THR A 167 16.70 -38.38 -53.47
N GLY A 168 17.13 -38.96 -52.35
CA GLY A 168 18.50 -38.82 -51.83
C GLY A 168 18.74 -37.46 -51.15
N SER A 169 17.69 -36.68 -50.93
CA SER A 169 17.72 -35.39 -50.25
C SER A 169 16.77 -35.36 -49.05
N ALA A 170 17.10 -34.61 -48.02
CA ALA A 170 16.25 -34.38 -46.86
C ALA A 170 16.37 -32.93 -46.36
N ILE A 171 15.32 -32.42 -45.74
CA ILE A 171 15.29 -31.08 -45.12
C ILE A 171 15.32 -31.24 -43.61
N VAL A 172 16.18 -30.47 -42.95
CA VAL A 172 16.34 -30.44 -41.50
C VAL A 172 15.64 -29.21 -40.95
N ASP A 173 14.55 -29.39 -40.21
CA ASP A 173 13.86 -28.30 -39.55
C ASP A 173 14.56 -28.02 -38.20
N PHE A 174 14.87 -26.76 -37.92
CA PHE A 174 15.35 -26.31 -36.61
C PHE A 174 14.26 -25.54 -35.85
N ASN A 175 14.53 -25.20 -34.58
CA ASN A 175 13.62 -24.35 -33.80
C ASN A 175 13.38 -22.99 -34.48
N LYS A 176 12.22 -22.37 -34.23
CA LYS A 176 11.83 -21.11 -34.91
C LYS A 176 12.47 -19.84 -34.33
N ASP A 177 13.16 -19.98 -33.20
CA ASP A 177 13.79 -18.91 -32.42
C ASP A 177 15.29 -18.77 -32.76
N TRP A 178 15.99 -17.89 -32.05
CA TRP A 178 17.43 -17.70 -32.24
C TRP A 178 18.27 -18.90 -31.80
N SER A 179 17.76 -19.78 -30.94
CA SER A 179 18.43 -21.03 -30.60
C SER A 179 18.49 -21.95 -31.83
N GLY A 180 17.38 -22.07 -32.56
CA GLY A 180 17.34 -22.80 -33.81
C GLY A 180 18.27 -22.22 -34.88
N PHE A 181 18.41 -20.89 -34.97
CA PHE A 181 19.37 -20.28 -35.89
C PHE A 181 20.81 -20.66 -35.53
N LYS A 182 21.16 -20.62 -34.24
CA LYS A 182 22.48 -21.02 -33.73
C LYS A 182 22.78 -22.49 -34.02
N ASP A 183 21.81 -23.37 -33.79
CA ASP A 183 21.92 -24.81 -34.08
C ASP A 183 22.12 -25.05 -35.59
N ALA A 184 21.33 -24.38 -36.43
CA ALA A 184 21.41 -24.47 -37.88
C ALA A 184 22.76 -23.96 -38.43
N MET A 185 23.29 -22.88 -37.87
CA MET A 185 24.64 -22.38 -38.19
C MET A 185 25.74 -23.33 -37.75
N THR A 186 25.57 -24.02 -36.61
CA THR A 186 26.52 -25.02 -36.12
C THR A 186 26.54 -26.25 -37.05
N PHE A 187 25.36 -26.68 -37.49
CA PHE A 187 25.19 -27.71 -38.51
C PHE A 187 25.94 -27.36 -39.81
N GLU A 188 25.71 -26.16 -40.38
CA GLU A 188 26.40 -25.75 -41.61
C GLU A 188 27.92 -25.70 -41.43
N LYS A 189 28.40 -25.12 -40.32
CA LYS A 189 29.83 -25.04 -40.01
C LYS A 189 30.49 -26.41 -39.94
N HIS A 190 29.81 -27.41 -39.37
CA HIS A 190 30.34 -28.77 -39.33
C HIS A 190 30.55 -29.34 -40.74
N PHE A 191 29.53 -29.29 -41.60
CA PHE A 191 29.67 -29.82 -42.96
C PHE A 191 30.71 -29.07 -43.79
N VAL A 192 30.82 -27.75 -43.61
CA VAL A 192 31.89 -26.96 -44.24
C VAL A 192 33.27 -27.40 -43.74
N LYS A 193 33.44 -27.61 -42.43
CA LYS A 193 34.71 -28.04 -41.82
C LYS A 193 35.13 -29.43 -42.29
N GLU A 194 34.19 -30.37 -42.39
CA GLU A 194 34.46 -31.74 -42.84
C GLU A 194 34.51 -31.88 -44.38
N HIS A 195 34.52 -30.76 -45.12
CA HIS A 195 34.54 -30.72 -46.58
C HIS A 195 33.35 -31.39 -47.27
N PHE A 196 32.20 -31.41 -46.59
CA PHE A 196 30.91 -31.88 -47.08
C PHE A 196 29.89 -30.73 -47.18
N GLY A 197 30.36 -29.49 -47.32
CA GLY A 197 29.52 -28.30 -47.44
C GLY A 197 28.96 -28.13 -48.85
N ARG A 198 28.13 -27.08 -49.03
CA ARG A 198 27.52 -26.72 -50.32
C ARG A 198 28.54 -26.63 -51.46
N ASN A 199 29.65 -25.92 -51.23
CA ASN A 199 30.65 -25.69 -52.28
C ASN A 199 31.26 -27.02 -52.74
N ASN A 200 31.56 -27.93 -51.81
CA ASN A 200 32.07 -29.25 -52.13
C ASN A 200 31.06 -30.11 -52.89
N TRP A 201 29.76 -29.93 -52.62
CA TRP A 201 28.71 -30.58 -53.40
C TRP A 201 28.67 -30.11 -54.85
N TYR A 202 28.99 -28.84 -55.15
CA TYR A 202 28.98 -28.33 -56.54
C TYR A 202 30.33 -28.46 -57.25
N GLU A 203 31.39 -28.88 -56.57
CA GLU A 203 32.67 -29.20 -57.19
C GLU A 203 32.55 -30.38 -58.19
N LYS A 204 33.25 -30.27 -59.32
CA LYS A 204 33.33 -31.31 -60.35
C LYS A 204 34.36 -32.38 -59.95
N LYS A 205 34.01 -33.21 -58.97
CA LYS A 205 34.80 -34.40 -58.59
C LYS A 205 34.14 -35.67 -59.16
N PRO A 206 34.93 -36.64 -59.65
CA PRO A 206 34.40 -37.86 -60.28
C PRO A 206 33.67 -38.77 -59.30
N HIS A 207 33.97 -38.68 -58.00
CA HIS A 207 33.30 -39.44 -56.95
C HIS A 207 32.96 -38.53 -55.77
N LYS A 208 31.70 -38.57 -55.33
CA LYS A 208 31.21 -37.88 -54.13
C LYS A 208 30.78 -38.92 -53.10
N TYR A 209 31.41 -38.89 -51.94
CA TYR A 209 31.09 -39.78 -50.83
C TYR A 209 30.46 -38.97 -49.71
N GLY A 210 29.73 -39.63 -48.81
CA GLY A 210 29.17 -38.99 -47.62
C GLY A 210 28.00 -38.06 -47.90
N ILE A 211 27.24 -37.78 -46.84
CA ILE A 211 26.13 -36.84 -46.86
C ILE A 211 26.71 -35.43 -46.86
N HIS A 212 26.16 -34.54 -47.70
CA HIS A 212 26.53 -33.13 -47.70
C HIS A 212 25.43 -32.29 -47.09
N GLY A 213 25.79 -31.21 -46.40
CA GLY A 213 24.86 -30.40 -45.62
C GLY A 213 25.18 -28.91 -45.65
N TRP A 214 24.14 -28.07 -45.69
CA TRP A 214 24.26 -26.61 -45.56
C TRP A 214 22.93 -25.98 -45.13
N LEU A 215 22.97 -24.71 -44.73
CA LEU A 215 21.77 -23.95 -44.36
C LEU A 215 21.07 -23.42 -45.61
N ALA A 216 19.74 -23.55 -45.70
CA ALA A 216 18.97 -23.12 -46.86
C ALA A 216 18.98 -21.59 -47.03
N ARG A 217 19.35 -21.15 -48.23
CA ARG A 217 19.44 -19.73 -48.61
C ARG A 217 18.58 -19.42 -49.83
N ALA A 218 18.57 -18.16 -50.25
CA ALA A 218 17.83 -17.70 -51.42
C ALA A 218 18.06 -18.56 -52.67
N GLU A 219 19.29 -19.03 -52.91
CA GLU A 219 19.56 -19.87 -54.06
C GLU A 219 18.77 -21.18 -53.99
N ASP A 220 18.75 -21.85 -52.83
CA ASP A 220 18.04 -23.12 -52.64
C ASP A 220 16.52 -22.97 -52.68
N TYR A 221 16.02 -21.89 -52.10
CA TYR A 221 14.61 -21.53 -52.12
C TYR A 221 14.09 -21.34 -53.56
N ASN A 222 14.93 -20.76 -54.41
CA ASN A 222 14.61 -20.49 -55.82
C ASN A 222 14.93 -21.68 -56.76
N LEU A 223 15.56 -22.76 -56.26
CA LEU A 223 15.82 -23.94 -57.09
C LEU A 223 14.52 -24.60 -57.57
N GLY A 224 14.61 -25.18 -58.77
CA GLY A 224 13.65 -26.16 -59.25
C GLY A 224 13.80 -27.50 -58.53
N GLY A 225 12.75 -28.33 -58.58
CA GLY A 225 12.78 -29.68 -58.03
C GLY A 225 12.31 -29.79 -56.56
N PRO A 226 12.49 -30.96 -55.93
CA PRO A 226 11.89 -31.28 -54.64
C PRO A 226 12.33 -30.36 -53.49
N ILE A 227 13.61 -29.95 -53.47
CA ILE A 227 14.18 -29.09 -52.41
C ILE A 227 13.53 -27.71 -52.44
N GLY A 228 13.66 -26.97 -53.54
CA GLY A 228 13.09 -25.62 -53.63
C GLY A 228 11.56 -25.62 -53.49
N LYS A 229 10.87 -26.64 -54.04
CA LYS A 229 9.41 -26.80 -53.83
C LYS A 229 9.07 -26.97 -52.34
N TYR A 230 9.84 -27.76 -51.59
CA TYR A 230 9.60 -27.94 -50.16
C TYR A 230 9.84 -26.63 -49.40
N LEU A 231 10.96 -25.95 -49.67
CA LEU A 231 11.31 -24.69 -48.99
C LEU A 231 10.24 -23.62 -49.18
N ARG A 232 9.73 -23.42 -50.41
CA ARG A 232 8.65 -22.46 -50.71
C ARG A 232 7.31 -22.81 -50.06
N ASN A 233 7.05 -24.10 -49.86
CA ASN A 233 5.80 -24.54 -49.24
C ASN A 233 5.83 -24.45 -47.70
N ASN A 234 7.01 -24.36 -47.09
CA ASN A 234 7.18 -24.49 -45.64
C ASN A 234 7.96 -23.32 -44.99
N GLY A 235 8.38 -22.32 -45.76
CA GLY A 235 9.07 -21.15 -45.23
C GLY A 235 9.13 -19.99 -46.20
N ASP A 236 9.63 -18.86 -45.72
CA ASP A 236 9.80 -17.59 -46.43
C ASP A 236 11.26 -17.14 -46.36
N LEU A 237 11.72 -16.38 -47.35
CA LEU A 237 13.06 -15.78 -47.30
C LEU A 237 13.09 -14.56 -46.36
N LYS A 238 14.02 -14.58 -45.41
CA LYS A 238 14.26 -13.48 -44.46
C LYS A 238 15.76 -13.21 -44.28
N THR A 239 16.12 -11.94 -44.24
CA THR A 239 17.43 -11.49 -43.75
C THR A 239 17.42 -11.48 -42.23
N VAL A 240 18.57 -11.76 -41.59
CA VAL A 240 18.76 -11.65 -40.14
C VAL A 240 18.35 -10.26 -39.62
N ALA A 241 18.71 -9.18 -40.33
CA ALA A 241 18.36 -7.81 -39.96
C ALA A 241 16.83 -7.58 -39.91
N ASN A 242 16.09 -8.06 -40.91
CA ASN A 242 14.63 -7.93 -40.95
C ASN A 242 13.97 -8.75 -39.85
N HIS A 243 14.46 -9.96 -39.57
CA HIS A 243 13.92 -10.81 -38.51
C HIS A 243 14.13 -10.19 -37.12
N VAL A 244 15.33 -9.68 -36.83
CA VAL A 244 15.63 -8.95 -35.58
C VAL A 244 14.72 -7.72 -35.45
N LYS A 245 14.55 -6.96 -36.54
CA LYS A 245 13.68 -5.77 -36.55
C LYS A 245 12.23 -6.15 -36.23
N GLU A 246 11.65 -7.12 -36.94
CA GLU A 246 10.27 -7.58 -36.70
C GLU A 246 10.06 -8.05 -35.26
N GLU A 247 11.01 -8.80 -34.70
CA GLU A 247 10.92 -9.27 -33.30
C GLU A 247 11.04 -8.10 -32.32
N SER A 248 11.95 -7.16 -32.57
CA SER A 248 12.10 -5.96 -31.74
C SER A 248 10.84 -5.10 -31.73
N GLU A 249 10.18 -4.91 -32.87
CA GLU A 249 8.94 -4.15 -32.98
C GLU A 249 7.78 -4.82 -32.23
N LYS A 250 7.67 -6.16 -32.33
CA LYS A 250 6.67 -6.93 -31.56
C LYS A 250 6.92 -6.80 -30.05
N ASN A 251 8.17 -6.91 -29.62
CA ASN A 251 8.54 -6.78 -28.22
C ASN A 251 8.30 -5.35 -27.70
N GLN A 252 8.63 -4.32 -28.48
CA GLN A 252 8.34 -2.93 -28.11
C GLN A 252 6.84 -2.66 -27.97
N LYS A 253 6.01 -3.18 -28.89
CA LYS A 253 4.54 -3.08 -28.78
C LYS A 253 4.03 -3.76 -27.51
N LEU A 254 4.54 -4.94 -27.18
CA LEU A 254 4.17 -5.65 -25.95
C LEU A 254 4.58 -4.86 -24.70
N VAL A 255 5.80 -4.32 -24.68
CA VAL A 255 6.29 -3.49 -23.56
C VAL A 255 5.43 -2.23 -23.42
N ALA A 256 5.04 -1.60 -24.52
CA ALA A 256 4.16 -0.42 -24.50
C ALA A 256 2.77 -0.75 -23.94
N ASP A 257 2.15 -1.85 -24.37
CA ASP A 257 0.85 -2.30 -23.84
C ASP A 257 0.93 -2.59 -22.33
N LEU A 258 1.95 -3.33 -21.89
CA LEU A 258 2.16 -3.63 -20.48
C LEU A 258 2.41 -2.37 -19.66
N THR A 259 3.18 -1.43 -20.18
CA THR A 259 3.45 -0.14 -19.52
C THR A 259 2.16 0.66 -19.33
N ASN A 260 1.28 0.68 -20.35
CA ASN A 260 -0.02 1.33 -20.26
C ASN A 260 -0.89 0.68 -19.17
N ARG A 261 -0.97 -0.66 -19.14
CA ARG A 261 -1.72 -1.38 -18.09
C ARG A 261 -1.22 -1.06 -16.68
N VAL A 262 0.10 -1.01 -16.48
CA VAL A 262 0.71 -0.63 -15.20
C VAL A 262 0.36 0.81 -14.84
N GLN A 263 0.39 1.73 -15.80
CA GLN A 263 0.02 3.12 -15.59
C GLN A 263 -1.45 3.26 -15.17
N VAL A 264 -2.37 2.59 -15.85
CA VAL A 264 -3.80 2.58 -15.51
C VAL A 264 -4.03 2.00 -14.10
N ALA A 265 -3.39 0.89 -13.77
CA ALA A 265 -3.48 0.30 -12.44
C ALA A 265 -2.96 1.25 -11.34
N ASN A 266 -1.85 1.96 -11.59
CA ASN A 266 -1.30 2.94 -10.68
C ASN A 266 -2.23 4.15 -10.50
N MET A 267 -2.89 4.63 -11.57
CA MET A 267 -3.89 5.69 -11.47
C MET A 267 -5.07 5.27 -10.59
N HIS A 268 -5.59 4.06 -10.81
CA HIS A 268 -6.67 3.50 -10.00
C HIS A 268 -6.27 3.36 -8.52
N LEU A 269 -5.04 2.92 -8.23
CA LEU A 269 -4.54 2.85 -6.85
C LEU A 269 -4.53 4.22 -6.16
N ARG A 270 -4.08 5.28 -6.86
CA ARG A 270 -4.12 6.65 -6.32
C ARG A 270 -5.55 7.13 -6.08
N GLU A 271 -6.46 6.85 -7.01
CA GLU A 271 -7.88 7.19 -6.83
C GLU A 271 -8.46 6.51 -5.58
N MET A 272 -8.19 5.21 -5.40
CA MET A 272 -8.63 4.46 -4.23
C MET A 272 -8.06 5.03 -2.93
N GLU A 273 -6.79 5.43 -2.92
CA GLU A 273 -6.13 6.07 -1.78
C GLU A 273 -6.80 7.42 -1.43
N CYS A 274 -7.09 8.26 -2.43
CA CYS A 274 -7.84 9.50 -2.22
C CYS A 274 -9.21 9.25 -1.60
N ARG A 275 -10.02 8.34 -2.17
CA ARG A 275 -11.35 8.01 -1.63
C ARG A 275 -11.29 7.44 -0.21
N TYR A 276 -10.26 6.64 0.08
CA TYR A 276 -10.04 6.11 1.42
C TYR A 276 -9.74 7.23 2.42
N ASN A 277 -8.86 8.16 2.05
CA ASN A 277 -8.51 9.31 2.90
C ASN A 277 -9.73 10.23 3.13
N GLU A 278 -10.53 10.50 2.09
CA GLU A 278 -11.78 11.27 2.19
C GLU A 278 -12.79 10.59 3.14
N SER A 279 -13.00 9.29 2.97
CA SER A 279 -13.91 8.50 3.81
C SER A 279 -13.46 8.48 5.27
N THR A 280 -12.16 8.33 5.49
CA THR A 280 -11.54 8.33 6.83
C THR A 280 -11.68 9.70 7.50
N PHE A 281 -11.44 10.78 6.76
CA PHE A 281 -11.61 12.15 7.27
C PHE A 281 -13.07 12.43 7.66
N SER A 282 -14.02 12.06 6.81
CA SER A 282 -15.46 12.20 7.08
C SER A 282 -15.87 11.41 8.33
N LEU A 283 -15.39 10.16 8.47
CA LEU A 283 -15.66 9.34 9.64
C LEU A 283 -15.12 9.97 10.93
N ASN A 284 -13.87 10.44 10.91
CA ASN A 284 -13.25 11.10 12.06
C ASN A 284 -14.02 12.36 12.47
N GLN A 285 -14.47 13.16 11.50
CA GLN A 285 -15.28 14.35 11.76
C GLN A 285 -16.61 13.97 12.44
N MET A 286 -17.29 12.94 11.95
CA MET A 286 -18.55 12.45 12.55
C MET A 286 -18.34 11.91 13.96
N MET A 287 -17.23 11.19 14.19
CA MET A 287 -16.86 10.72 15.53
C MET A 287 -16.62 11.88 16.50
N GLU A 288 -15.91 12.92 16.07
CA GLU A 288 -15.67 14.09 16.89
C GLU A 288 -16.98 14.83 17.22
N GLN A 289 -17.87 14.98 16.25
CA GLN A 289 -19.20 15.57 16.48
C GLN A 289 -20.02 14.76 17.49
N ARG A 290 -20.02 13.42 17.37
CA ARG A 290 -20.68 12.53 18.32
C ARG A 290 -20.09 12.71 19.72
N ASP A 291 -18.78 12.75 19.86
CA ASP A 291 -18.11 12.88 21.16
C ASP A 291 -18.41 14.23 21.82
N ARG A 292 -18.46 15.32 21.03
CA ARG A 292 -18.91 16.64 21.49
C ARG A 292 -20.35 16.62 22.01
N LEU A 293 -21.27 16.00 21.27
CA LEU A 293 -22.68 15.84 21.68
C LEU A 293 -22.79 15.02 22.96
N HIS A 294 -22.09 13.89 23.05
CA HIS A 294 -22.06 13.06 24.25
C HIS A 294 -21.50 13.82 25.46
N HIS A 295 -20.45 14.62 25.27
CA HIS A 295 -19.87 15.43 26.33
C HIS A 295 -20.87 16.49 26.83
N ALA A 296 -21.52 17.22 25.92
CA ALA A 296 -22.53 18.22 26.28
C ALA A 296 -23.72 17.61 27.01
N TYR A 297 -24.24 16.48 26.52
CA TYR A 297 -25.32 15.74 27.19
C TYR A 297 -24.93 15.33 28.62
N ASN A 298 -23.74 14.76 28.80
CA ASN A 298 -23.26 14.33 30.11
C ASN A 298 -23.09 15.52 31.06
N GLU A 299 -22.67 16.68 30.57
CA GLU A 299 -22.52 17.88 31.37
C GLU A 299 -23.86 18.43 31.84
N GLU A 300 -24.86 18.48 30.96
CA GLU A 300 -26.22 18.88 31.33
C GLU A 300 -26.85 17.91 32.33
N MET A 301 -26.60 16.61 32.19
CA MET A 301 -27.01 15.60 33.17
C MET A 301 -26.40 15.86 34.55
N ARG A 302 -25.11 16.20 34.63
CA ARG A 302 -24.45 16.55 35.90
C ARG A 302 -25.06 17.82 36.52
N LYS A 303 -25.31 18.85 35.71
CA LYS A 303 -25.95 20.10 36.17
C LYS A 303 -27.34 19.82 36.75
N MET A 304 -28.15 19.02 36.05
CA MET A 304 -29.48 18.63 36.50
C MET A 304 -29.43 17.86 37.84
N GLN A 305 -28.50 16.90 37.97
CA GLN A 305 -28.32 16.14 39.20
C GLN A 305 -27.87 17.03 40.37
N ASN A 306 -26.93 17.94 40.14
CA ASN A 306 -26.48 18.90 41.15
C ASN A 306 -27.62 19.80 41.60
N PHE A 307 -28.39 20.36 40.66
CA PHE A 307 -29.55 21.19 40.96
C PHE A 307 -30.59 20.45 41.81
N ALA A 308 -30.94 19.21 41.44
CA ALA A 308 -31.89 18.39 42.20
C ALA A 308 -31.38 18.08 43.62
N ARG A 309 -30.07 17.83 43.78
CA ARG A 309 -29.43 17.61 45.08
C ARG A 309 -29.49 18.87 45.93
N ASP A 310 -29.15 20.03 45.38
CA ASP A 310 -29.13 21.30 46.09
C ASP A 310 -30.55 21.71 46.53
N GLN A 311 -31.55 21.52 45.65
CA GLN A 311 -32.96 21.72 46.00
C GLN A 311 -33.41 20.78 47.12
N SER A 312 -33.01 19.52 47.09
CA SER A 312 -33.33 18.56 48.15
C SER A 312 -32.70 18.96 49.48
N HIS A 313 -31.45 19.41 49.50
CA HIS A 313 -30.80 19.93 50.69
C HIS A 313 -31.49 21.17 51.25
N HIS A 314 -31.92 22.08 50.38
CA HIS A 314 -32.67 23.27 50.79
C HIS A 314 -33.98 22.88 51.50
N ILE A 315 -34.78 22.01 50.88
CA ILE A 315 -36.05 21.53 51.45
C ILE A 315 -35.82 20.83 52.80
N LEU A 316 -34.77 20.01 52.91
CA LEU A 316 -34.45 19.34 54.18
C LEU A 316 -34.09 20.35 55.27
N LYS A 317 -33.31 21.38 54.94
CA LYS A 317 -32.92 22.44 55.87
C LYS A 317 -34.14 23.23 56.36
N GLU A 318 -34.99 23.68 55.44
CA GLU A 318 -36.23 24.39 55.80
C GLU A 318 -37.15 23.54 56.68
N ASN A 319 -37.28 22.25 56.36
CA ASN A 319 -38.06 21.31 57.18
C ASN A 319 -37.51 21.18 58.61
N GLU A 320 -36.18 21.18 58.76
CA GLU A 320 -35.55 21.13 60.08
C GLU A 320 -35.80 22.43 60.87
N ASP A 321 -35.65 23.59 60.22
CA ASP A 321 -35.94 24.89 60.84
C ASP A 321 -37.41 24.97 61.30
N LEU A 322 -38.35 24.50 60.47
CA LEU A 322 -39.77 24.43 60.81
C LEU A 322 -40.04 23.46 61.97
N ARG A 323 -39.35 22.32 62.03
CA ARG A 323 -39.46 21.37 63.17
C ARG A 323 -39.01 22.02 64.48
N VAL A 324 -37.89 22.73 64.46
CA VAL A 324 -37.38 23.46 65.64
C VAL A 324 -38.39 24.52 66.08
N GLN A 325 -38.97 25.27 65.14
CA GLN A 325 -40.01 26.26 65.45
C GLN A 325 -41.27 25.62 66.05
N LEU A 326 -41.74 24.51 65.49
CA LEU A 326 -42.90 23.78 66.00
C LEU A 326 -42.67 23.26 67.41
N GLU A 327 -41.50 22.71 67.70
CA GLU A 327 -41.17 22.21 69.03
C GLU A 327 -41.08 23.34 70.06
N SER A 328 -40.55 24.51 69.66
CA SER A 328 -40.57 25.72 70.49
C SER A 328 -42.00 26.16 70.82
N LYS A 329 -42.87 26.25 69.81
CA LYS A 329 -44.28 26.62 69.99
C LYS A 329 -45.06 25.62 70.83
N LYS A 330 -44.78 24.33 70.66
CA LYS A 330 -45.35 23.26 71.48
C LYS A 330 -44.97 23.43 72.96
N LYS A 331 -43.69 23.68 73.26
CA LYS A 331 -43.22 23.96 74.63
C LYS A 331 -43.88 25.20 75.24
N GLU A 332 -44.06 26.26 74.43
CA GLU A 332 -44.77 27.47 74.83
C GLU A 332 -46.23 27.16 75.22
N LEU A 333 -46.97 26.44 74.36
CA LEU A 333 -48.34 26.01 74.62
C LEU A 333 -48.45 25.12 75.85
N ASP A 334 -47.53 24.17 76.04
CA ASP A 334 -47.48 23.32 77.23
C ASP A 334 -47.29 24.14 78.51
N SER A 335 -46.48 25.19 78.46
CA SER A 335 -46.28 26.11 79.58
C SER A 335 -47.56 26.88 79.90
N GLN A 336 -48.26 27.40 78.88
CA GLN A 336 -49.54 28.10 79.03
C GLN A 336 -50.62 27.16 79.57
N CYS A 337 -50.71 25.93 79.07
CA CYS A 337 -51.61 24.89 79.57
C CYS A 337 -51.38 24.61 81.06
N LYS A 338 -50.11 24.55 81.51
CA LYS A 338 -49.78 24.40 82.95
C LYS A 338 -50.28 25.59 83.77
N VAL A 339 -50.13 26.82 83.27
CA VAL A 339 -50.63 28.04 83.94
C VAL A 339 -52.15 28.05 84.03
N VAL A 340 -52.85 27.80 82.92
CA VAL A 340 -54.32 27.72 82.87
C VAL A 340 -54.84 26.65 83.82
N ARG A 341 -54.20 25.47 83.87
CA ARG A 341 -54.53 24.39 84.82
C ARG A 341 -54.37 24.84 86.27
N LYS A 342 -53.29 25.56 86.61
CA LYS A 342 -53.10 26.14 87.96
C LYS A 342 -54.20 27.14 88.31
N LEU A 343 -54.50 28.09 87.42
CA LEU A 343 -55.55 29.08 87.62
C LEU A 343 -56.93 28.44 87.78
N ARG A 344 -57.26 27.44 86.95
CA ARG A 344 -58.50 26.65 87.08
C ARG A 344 -58.60 25.99 88.45
N ASN A 345 -57.53 25.37 88.93
CA ASN A 345 -57.50 24.75 90.26
C ASN A 345 -57.70 25.78 91.39
N LEU A 346 -57.07 26.95 91.29
CA LEU A 346 -57.26 28.05 92.25
C LEU A 346 -58.71 28.57 92.25
N LEU A 347 -59.30 28.79 91.07
CA LEU A 347 -60.70 29.17 90.93
C LEU A 347 -61.64 28.13 91.54
N MET A 348 -61.40 26.84 91.30
CA MET A 348 -62.17 25.74 91.89
C MET A 348 -62.05 25.73 93.42
N ARG A 349 -60.86 25.94 93.98
CA ARG A 349 -60.66 26.10 95.43
C ARG A 349 -61.43 27.30 95.98
N ARG A 350 -61.36 28.45 95.32
CA ARG A 350 -62.10 29.66 95.71
C ARG A 350 -63.61 29.44 95.69
N LYS A 351 -64.16 28.82 94.63
CA LYS A 351 -65.58 28.44 94.56
C LYS A 351 -65.97 27.46 95.67
N ARG A 352 -65.13 26.48 96.00
CA ARG A 352 -65.36 25.57 97.15
C ARG A 352 -65.37 26.33 98.48
N MET A 353 -64.44 27.26 98.70
CA MET A 353 -64.41 28.10 99.90
C MET A 353 -65.66 28.97 100.00
N GLN A 354 -66.05 29.65 98.92
CA GLN A 354 -67.29 30.44 98.88
C GLN A 354 -68.53 29.59 99.19
N ARG A 355 -68.63 28.37 98.63
CA ARG A 355 -69.71 27.43 98.96
C ARG A 355 -69.70 27.05 100.44
N LYS A 356 -68.53 26.78 101.03
CA LYS A 356 -68.40 26.52 102.48
C LYS A 356 -68.83 27.73 103.31
N THR A 357 -68.36 28.94 102.97
CA THR A 357 -68.74 30.18 103.66
C THR A 357 -70.23 30.46 103.56
N MET A 358 -70.84 30.31 102.38
CA MET A 358 -72.30 30.41 102.21
C MET A 358 -73.03 29.37 103.04
N ARG A 359 -72.52 28.13 103.13
CA ARG A 359 -73.09 27.07 103.97
C ARG A 359 -73.02 27.42 105.47
N PHE A 360 -71.89 27.93 105.94
CA PHE A 360 -71.73 28.44 107.31
C PHE A 360 -72.65 29.63 107.59
N HIS A 361 -72.73 30.59 106.65
CA HIS A 361 -73.61 31.75 106.78
C HIS A 361 -75.08 31.34 106.81
N TRP A 362 -75.48 30.40 105.95
CA TRP A 362 -76.81 29.80 105.96
C TRP A 362 -77.11 29.09 107.28
N GLN A 363 -76.18 28.27 107.80
CA GLN A 363 -76.30 27.60 109.10
C GLN A 363 -76.45 28.62 110.24
N TYR A 364 -75.61 29.66 110.27
CA TYR A 364 -75.66 30.74 111.27
C TYR A 364 -77.01 31.47 111.26
N TRP A 365 -77.50 31.89 110.08
CA TRP A 365 -78.81 32.55 109.98
C TRP A 365 -79.97 31.62 110.30
N ASN A 366 -79.87 30.34 109.95
CA ASN A 366 -80.88 29.35 110.29
C ASN A 366 -80.93 29.12 111.81
N GLN A 367 -79.78 29.05 112.49
CA GLN A 367 -79.68 28.97 113.94
C GLN A 367 -80.21 30.25 114.62
N LYS A 368 -79.86 31.44 114.12
CA LYS A 368 -80.39 32.73 114.61
C LYS A 368 -81.90 32.83 114.40
N ARG A 369 -82.42 32.30 113.29
CA ARG A 369 -83.87 32.19 113.02
C ARG A 369 -84.51 31.26 114.03
N GLN A 370 -83.97 30.06 114.26
CA GLN A 370 -84.46 29.15 115.30
C GLN A 370 -84.43 29.77 116.71
N MET A 371 -83.38 30.51 117.08
CA MET A 371 -83.32 31.24 118.36
C MET A 371 -84.38 32.35 118.44
N LYS A 372 -84.66 33.08 117.36
CA LYS A 372 -85.79 34.02 117.28
C LYS A 372 -87.14 33.31 117.40
N THR A 373 -87.32 32.14 116.79
CA THR A 373 -88.54 31.33 116.93
C THR A 373 -88.70 30.80 118.36
N VAL A 374 -87.62 30.41 119.03
CA VAL A 374 -87.63 29.99 120.45
C VAL A 374 -87.90 31.18 121.38
N CYS A 375 -87.28 32.34 121.17
CA CYS A 375 -87.62 33.57 121.89
C CYS A 375 -89.06 34.04 121.62
N GLY A 376 -89.56 33.87 120.40
CA GLY A 376 -90.95 34.14 120.01
C GLY A 376 -91.94 33.18 120.68
N ARG A 377 -91.60 31.89 120.78
CA ARG A 377 -92.38 30.91 121.55
C ARG A 377 -92.31 31.15 123.06
N LEU A 378 -91.19 31.64 123.60
CA LEU A 378 -91.08 32.04 125.01
C LEU A 378 -91.87 33.32 125.32
N LYS A 379 -91.99 34.26 124.37
CA LYS A 379 -92.87 35.43 124.50
C LYS A 379 -94.35 35.07 124.33
N ASN A 380 -94.70 34.14 123.43
CA ASN A 380 -96.08 33.69 123.23
C ASN A 380 -96.57 32.70 124.30
N ARG A 381 -95.68 31.97 125.00
CA ARG A 381 -96.07 31.19 126.19
C ARG A 381 -96.39 32.06 127.42
N LYS A 382 -96.09 33.36 127.40
CA LYS A 382 -96.59 34.34 128.38
C LYS A 382 -97.90 35.02 127.96
N ARG A 383 -98.49 34.59 126.84
CA ARG A 383 -99.84 34.97 126.40
C ARG A 383 -100.60 33.70 125.99
N HIS A 384 -100.78 32.84 126.97
CA HIS A 384 -101.85 31.88 127.07
C HIS A 384 -102.65 32.27 128.32
N PRO A 385 -103.82 31.68 128.54
CA PRO A 385 -105.06 31.66 127.77
C PRO A 385 -106.09 32.63 128.36
#